data_AF-G9NLF4-F1
#
_entry.id   AF-G9NLF4-F1
#
_cell.length_a   1.000
_cell.length_b   1.000
_cell.length_c   1.000
_cell.angle_alpha   90.00
_cell.angle_beta   90.00
_cell.angle_gamma   90.00
#
_symmetry.space_group_name_H-M   'P 1'
#
loop_
_entity.id
_entity.type
_entity.pdbx_description
1 polymer ?
#
loop_
_entity_poly.entity_id
_entity_poly.type
_entity_poly.pdbx_seq_one_letter_code
_entity_poly.pdbx_strand_id
1 'polypeptide(L)'
;MENKPAAAPDGDVASQIAAEEKAINLAMKRLKLLHIKERLLRNTIPKMLEPLVQKHPSPDIMYAAFMKSVNDAQASVKEFAELMKDDTSKAVFDRADKSKEANPLGIVPWKHKDYPDWFVMDKD
;
A
#
# COMPACT_ATOMS: atom_id res chain seq x y z
N MET A 1 3.44 -34.11 50.47
CA MET A 1 3.17 -32.78 49.88
C MET A 1 4.16 -32.60 48.75
N GLU A 2 3.75 -32.94 47.52
CA GLU A 2 4.59 -32.75 46.33
C GLU A 2 4.29 -31.38 45.73
N ASN A 3 5.29 -30.52 45.72
CA ASN A 3 5.21 -29.18 45.13
C ASN A 3 5.39 -29.31 43.62
N LYS A 4 4.32 -29.09 42.87
CA LYS A 4 4.31 -29.00 41.40
C LYS A 4 4.87 -27.62 41.01
N PRO A 5 5.90 -27.53 40.14
CA PRO A 5 6.35 -26.24 39.66
C PRO A 5 5.31 -25.70 38.67
N ALA A 6 4.83 -24.48 38.94
CA ALA A 6 4.02 -23.72 38.00
C ALA A 6 4.88 -23.43 36.75
N ALA A 7 4.42 -23.92 35.59
CA ALA A 7 5.04 -23.61 34.32
C ALA A 7 4.89 -22.11 34.01
N ALA A 8 5.96 -21.50 33.53
CA ALA A 8 6.13 -20.07 33.35
C ALA A 8 5.18 -19.46 32.29
N PRO A 9 4.58 -18.28 32.54
CA PRO A 9 3.72 -17.56 31.58
C PRO A 9 4.48 -16.80 30.47
N ASP A 10 5.82 -16.74 30.52
CA ASP A 10 6.61 -15.85 29.66
C ASP A 10 6.73 -16.30 28.20
N GLY A 11 6.58 -17.60 27.92
CA GLY A 11 6.69 -18.14 26.55
C GLY A 11 5.50 -17.81 25.65
N ASP A 12 4.30 -17.71 26.24
CA ASP A 12 3.06 -17.42 25.50
C ASP A 12 3.03 -15.94 25.08
N VAL A 13 3.38 -15.03 25.99
CA VAL A 13 3.44 -13.58 25.73
C VAL A 13 4.45 -13.24 24.63
N ALA A 14 5.65 -13.83 24.67
CA ALA A 14 6.67 -13.61 23.65
C ALA A 14 6.19 -14.06 22.25
N SER A 15 5.46 -15.17 22.18
CA SER A 15 4.91 -15.67 20.92
C SER A 15 3.83 -14.75 20.34
N GLN A 16 2.99 -14.17 21.19
CA GLN A 16 1.93 -13.25 20.80
C GLN A 16 2.51 -11.93 20.26
N ILE A 17 3.54 -11.38 20.92
CA ILE A 17 4.25 -10.19 20.47
C ILE A 17 4.88 -10.41 19.09
N ALA A 18 5.56 -11.54 18.88
CA ALA A 18 6.18 -11.87 17.59
C ALA A 18 5.15 -12.01 16.46
N ALA A 19 3.99 -12.61 16.75
CA ALA A 19 2.90 -12.72 15.79
C ALA A 19 2.31 -11.36 15.44
N GLU A 20 2.13 -10.49 16.43
CA GLU A 20 1.64 -9.13 16.23
C GLU A 20 2.62 -8.28 15.40
N GLU A 21 3.90 -8.34 15.70
CA GLU A 21 4.95 -7.64 14.95
C GLU A 21 4.97 -8.09 13.48
N LYS A 22 4.84 -9.40 13.23
CA LYS A 22 4.71 -9.92 11.86
C LYS A 22 3.47 -9.39 11.15
N ALA A 23 2.33 -9.32 11.83
CA ALA A 23 1.10 -8.77 11.27
C ALA A 23 1.23 -7.26 10.97
N ILE A 24 1.90 -6.49 11.84
CA ILE A 24 2.21 -5.07 11.62
C ILE A 24 3.10 -4.94 10.38
N ASN A 25 4.18 -5.70 10.29
CA ASN A 25 5.09 -5.64 9.14
C ASN A 25 4.38 -5.91 7.80
N LEU A 26 3.47 -6.89 7.78
CA LEU A 26 2.67 -7.16 6.58
C LEU A 26 1.71 -6.00 6.25
N ALA A 27 1.07 -5.42 7.26
CA ALA A 27 0.21 -4.25 7.10
C ALA A 27 0.98 -3.05 6.55
N MET A 28 2.20 -2.80 7.05
CA MET A 28 3.06 -1.71 6.60
C MET A 28 3.50 -1.90 5.14
N LYS A 29 3.86 -3.13 4.74
CA LYS A 29 4.14 -3.44 3.33
C LYS A 29 2.94 -3.16 2.43
N ARG A 30 1.74 -3.57 2.85
CA ARG A 30 0.51 -3.30 2.11
C ARG A 30 0.23 -1.80 1.96
N LEU A 31 0.39 -1.04 3.04
CA LEU A 31 0.19 0.41 3.03
C LEU A 31 1.21 1.12 2.13
N LYS A 32 2.48 0.68 2.16
CA LYS A 32 3.54 1.21 1.28
C LYS A 32 3.20 0.97 -0.20
N LEU A 33 2.77 -0.24 -0.55
CA LEU A 33 2.32 -0.56 -1.92
C LEU A 33 1.17 0.36 -2.37
N LEU A 34 0.13 0.50 -1.54
CA LEU A 34 -1.01 1.37 -1.81
C LEU A 34 -0.58 2.81 -2.04
N HIS A 35 0.26 3.35 -1.15
CA HIS A 35 0.76 4.72 -1.26
C HIS A 35 1.52 4.97 -2.57
N ILE A 36 2.38 4.02 -2.96
CA ILE A 36 3.15 4.13 -4.21
C ILE A 36 2.20 4.11 -5.42
N LYS A 37 1.26 3.16 -5.46
CA LYS A 37 0.29 3.04 -6.57
C LYS A 37 -0.60 4.28 -6.67
N GLU A 38 -1.10 4.80 -5.56
CA GLU A 38 -1.87 6.06 -5.49
C GLU A 38 -1.08 7.22 -6.11
N ARG A 39 0.21 7.36 -5.75
CA ARG A 39 1.06 8.42 -6.32
C ARG A 39 1.27 8.25 -7.81
N LEU A 40 1.41 7.02 -8.30
CA LEU A 40 1.58 6.75 -9.73
C LEU A 40 0.35 7.17 -10.55
N LEU A 41 -0.85 7.15 -9.95
CA LEU A 41 -2.08 7.63 -10.61
C LEU A 41 -2.05 9.11 -10.96
N ARG A 42 -1.23 9.92 -10.28
CA ARG A 42 -1.08 11.36 -10.62
C ARG A 42 -0.53 11.56 -12.04
N ASN A 43 0.21 10.58 -12.54
CA ASN A 43 0.79 10.61 -13.88
C ASN A 43 -0.14 10.05 -14.96
N THR A 44 -1.32 9.54 -14.59
CA THR A 44 -2.22 8.86 -15.54
C THR A 44 -2.71 9.79 -16.64
N ILE A 45 -3.24 10.97 -16.30
CA ILE A 45 -3.71 11.94 -17.31
C ILE A 45 -2.56 12.45 -18.18
N PRO A 46 -1.42 12.92 -17.63
CA PRO A 46 -0.27 13.33 -18.44
C PRO A 46 0.19 12.23 -19.42
N LYS A 47 0.34 10.98 -18.95
CA LYS A 47 0.76 9.85 -19.81
C LYS A 47 -0.25 9.52 -20.91
N MET A 48 -1.55 9.67 -20.61
CA MET A 48 -2.61 9.43 -21.59
C MET A 48 -2.63 10.50 -22.70
N LEU A 49 -2.24 11.73 -22.39
CA LEU A 49 -2.19 12.83 -23.37
C LEU A 49 -0.86 12.93 -24.11
N GLU A 50 0.20 12.30 -23.59
CA GLU A 50 1.54 12.30 -24.18
C GLU A 50 1.56 11.97 -25.68
N PRO A 51 0.81 10.96 -26.19
CA PRO A 51 0.79 10.68 -27.62
C PRO A 51 0.22 11.82 -28.47
N LEU A 52 -0.62 12.69 -27.91
CA LEU A 52 -1.27 13.78 -28.67
C LEU A 52 -0.36 14.99 -28.89
N VAL A 53 0.70 15.14 -28.08
CA VAL A 53 1.65 16.25 -28.18
C VAL A 53 2.93 15.88 -28.94
N GLN A 54 3.10 14.61 -29.28
CA GLN A 54 4.24 14.09 -30.02
C GLN A 54 4.04 14.19 -31.54
N LYS A 55 5.15 14.36 -32.28
CA LYS A 55 5.14 14.25 -33.74
C LYS A 55 5.07 12.77 -34.13
N HIS A 56 4.01 12.40 -34.84
CA HIS A 56 3.83 11.05 -35.36
C HIS A 56 3.99 11.02 -36.88
N PRO A 57 4.45 9.90 -37.48
CA PRO A 57 4.57 9.77 -38.92
C PRO A 57 3.22 9.74 -39.65
N SER A 58 2.14 9.35 -38.98
CA SER A 58 0.78 9.34 -39.53
C SER A 58 -0.29 9.45 -38.42
N PRO A 59 -1.53 9.83 -38.76
CA PRO A 59 -2.66 9.83 -37.84
C PRO A 59 -2.96 8.45 -37.23
N ASP A 60 -2.80 7.36 -38.00
CA ASP A 60 -3.05 6.00 -37.51
C ASP A 60 -2.09 5.59 -36.39
N ILE A 61 -0.81 5.97 -36.52
CA ILE A 61 0.20 5.71 -35.48
C ILE A 61 -0.12 6.51 -34.21
N MET A 62 -0.52 7.78 -34.36
CA MET A 62 -0.94 8.61 -33.23
C MET A 62 -2.15 8.01 -32.50
N TYR A 63 -3.17 7.59 -33.24
CA TYR A 63 -4.38 6.99 -32.68
C TYR A 63 -4.07 5.68 -31.95
N ALA A 64 -3.25 4.80 -32.54
CA ALA A 64 -2.82 3.56 -31.90
C ALA A 64 -2.05 3.82 -30.59
N ALA A 65 -1.12 4.78 -30.59
CA ALA A 65 -0.37 5.17 -29.39
C ALA A 65 -1.29 5.77 -28.31
N PHE A 66 -2.24 6.62 -28.70
CA PHE A 66 -3.23 7.18 -27.79
C PHE A 66 -4.11 6.09 -27.17
N MET A 67 -4.70 5.20 -27.98
CA MET A 67 -5.55 4.12 -27.47
C MET A 67 -4.79 3.16 -26.54
N LYS A 68 -3.51 2.89 -26.83
CA LYS A 68 -2.65 2.15 -25.90
C LYS A 68 -2.55 2.87 -24.55
N SER A 69 -2.29 4.17 -24.56
CA SER A 69 -2.16 4.97 -23.33
C SER A 69 -3.47 5.03 -22.52
N VAL A 70 -4.62 5.04 -23.19
CA VAL A 70 -5.96 4.95 -22.57
C VAL A 70 -6.15 3.59 -21.90
N ASN A 71 -5.79 2.50 -22.57
CA ASN A 71 -5.89 1.16 -22.01
C ASN A 71 -4.96 0.98 -20.79
N ASP A 72 -3.72 1.48 -20.88
CA ASP A 72 -2.76 1.45 -19.77
C ASP A 72 -3.27 2.27 -18.55
N ALA A 73 -3.92 3.41 -18.81
CA ALA A 73 -4.55 4.24 -17.79
C ALA A 73 -5.72 3.52 -17.11
N GLN A 74 -6.61 2.89 -17.90
CA GLN A 74 -7.73 2.09 -17.37
C GLN A 74 -7.22 0.93 -16.52
N ALA A 75 -6.19 0.22 -16.98
CA ALA A 75 -5.58 -0.87 -16.23
C ALA A 75 -4.99 -0.40 -14.90
N SER A 76 -4.28 0.73 -14.89
CA SER A 76 -3.69 1.30 -13.66
C SER A 76 -4.74 1.72 -12.63
N VAL A 77 -5.83 2.36 -13.09
CA VAL A 77 -6.95 2.75 -12.21
C VAL A 77 -7.68 1.53 -11.68
N LYS A 78 -7.94 0.53 -12.53
CA LYS A 78 -8.58 -0.72 -12.13
C LYS A 78 -7.74 -1.47 -11.09
N GLU A 79 -6.44 -1.63 -11.35
CA GLU A 79 -5.51 -2.28 -10.42
C GLU A 79 -5.54 -1.63 -9.05
N PHE A 80 -5.45 -0.29 -8.98
CA PHE A 80 -5.51 0.42 -7.71
C PHE A 80 -6.87 0.29 -7.02
N ALA A 81 -7.97 0.35 -7.77
CA ALA A 81 -9.32 0.21 -7.22
C ALA A 81 -9.58 -1.19 -6.66
N GLU A 82 -9.06 -2.23 -7.33
CA GLU A 82 -9.12 -3.61 -6.84
C GLU A 82 -8.25 -3.78 -5.59
N LEU A 83 -7.03 -3.24 -5.61
CA LEU A 83 -6.12 -3.26 -4.48
C LEU A 83 -6.73 -2.60 -3.23
N MET A 84 -7.36 -1.44 -3.38
CA MET A 84 -8.07 -0.75 -2.29
C MET A 84 -9.27 -1.55 -1.73
N LYS A 85 -9.89 -2.41 -2.55
CA LYS A 85 -11.07 -3.20 -2.18
C LYS A 85 -10.74 -4.59 -1.67
N ASP A 86 -9.48 -5.02 -1.76
CA ASP A 86 -9.07 -6.34 -1.29
C ASP A 86 -9.17 -6.43 0.25
N ASP A 87 -9.39 -7.65 0.73
CA ASP A 87 -9.65 -7.88 2.15
C ASP A 87 -8.43 -7.55 3.01
N THR A 88 -7.23 -7.65 2.44
CA THR A 88 -6.00 -7.28 3.16
C THR A 88 -5.96 -5.78 3.43
N SER A 89 -6.24 -4.96 2.42
CA SER A 89 -6.22 -3.50 2.54
C SER A 89 -7.32 -3.01 3.47
N LYS A 90 -8.53 -3.57 3.35
CA LYS A 90 -9.62 -3.31 4.31
C LYS A 90 -9.20 -3.60 5.74
N ALA A 91 -8.64 -4.78 6.00
CA ALA A 91 -8.19 -5.15 7.34
C ALA A 91 -7.10 -4.22 7.89
N VAL A 92 -6.21 -3.70 7.03
CA VAL A 92 -5.21 -2.70 7.42
C VAL A 92 -5.86 -1.39 7.83
N PHE A 93 -6.81 -0.88 7.04
CA PHE A 93 -7.51 0.36 7.37
C PHE A 93 -8.40 0.21 8.60
N ASP A 94 -9.15 -0.89 8.73
CA ASP A 94 -9.96 -1.19 9.91
C ASP A 94 -9.11 -1.24 11.19
N ARG A 95 -7.91 -1.83 11.12
CA ARG A 95 -6.96 -1.83 12.26
C ARG A 95 -6.48 -0.42 12.59
N ALA A 96 -6.15 0.38 11.58
CA ALA A 96 -5.71 1.75 11.76
C ALA A 96 -6.82 2.62 12.38
N ASP A 97 -8.06 2.44 11.98
CA ASP A 97 -9.20 3.18 12.51
C ASP A 97 -9.48 2.80 13.97
N LYS A 98 -9.49 1.50 14.30
CA LYS A 98 -9.56 1.05 15.71
C LYS A 98 -8.43 1.61 16.56
N SER A 99 -7.22 1.68 16.02
CA SER A 99 -6.06 2.25 16.73
C SER A 99 -6.25 3.75 17.00
N LYS A 100 -6.80 4.51 16.03
CA LYS A 100 -7.13 5.93 16.21
C LYS A 100 -8.25 6.14 17.23
N GLU A 101 -9.28 5.30 17.23
CA GLU A 101 -10.36 5.36 18.22
C GLU A 101 -9.85 5.09 19.64
N ALA A 102 -8.96 4.11 19.80
CA ALA A 102 -8.38 3.76 21.10
C ALA A 102 -7.37 4.79 21.62
N ASN A 103 -6.67 5.51 20.72
CA ASN A 103 -5.67 6.51 21.08
C ASN A 103 -5.74 7.75 20.18
N PRO A 104 -6.77 8.60 20.33
CA PRO A 104 -7.04 9.68 19.39
C PRO A 104 -6.00 10.80 19.38
N LEU A 105 -5.26 10.99 20.49
CA LEU A 105 -4.29 12.08 20.64
C LEU A 105 -2.82 11.61 20.63
N GLY A 106 -2.57 10.31 20.69
CA GLY A 106 -1.21 9.76 20.80
C GLY A 106 -0.59 9.31 19.48
N ILE A 107 -1.28 9.46 18.34
CA ILE A 107 -0.75 9.08 17.04
C ILE A 107 -0.03 10.28 16.42
N VAL A 108 1.30 10.21 16.40
CA VAL A 108 2.14 11.24 15.76
C VAL A 108 1.92 11.21 14.25
N PRO A 109 1.66 12.37 13.60
CA PRO A 109 1.54 12.44 12.16
C PRO A 109 2.79 11.95 11.45
N TRP A 110 2.61 11.11 10.43
CA TRP A 110 3.70 10.63 9.59
C TRP A 110 4.36 11.77 8.81
N LYS A 111 5.69 11.80 8.79
CA LYS A 111 6.47 12.80 8.04
C LYS A 111 7.31 12.11 6.98
N HIS A 112 7.06 12.47 5.73
CA HIS A 112 7.80 11.91 4.58
C HIS A 112 9.33 12.05 4.66
N LYS A 113 9.83 13.08 5.34
CA LYS A 113 11.28 13.32 5.48
C LYS A 113 11.98 12.27 6.34
N ASP A 114 11.24 11.69 7.28
CA ASP A 114 11.77 10.72 8.24
C ASP A 114 11.82 9.31 7.63
N TYR A 115 11.10 9.08 6.52
CA TYR A 115 10.95 7.79 5.86
C TYR A 115 11.04 7.92 4.32
N PRO A 116 12.20 8.32 3.77
CA PRO A 116 12.35 8.58 2.33
C PRO A 116 12.21 7.34 1.44
N ASP A 117 12.41 6.15 2.00
CA ASP A 117 12.32 4.85 1.31
C ASP A 117 10.86 4.42 1.03
N TRP A 118 9.88 5.09 1.64
CA TRP A 118 8.45 4.85 1.43
C TRP A 118 7.94 5.17 0.02
N PHE A 119 8.77 5.82 -0.79
CA PHE A 119 8.45 6.12 -2.19
C PHE A 119 9.01 5.10 -3.18
N VAL A 120 9.82 4.14 -2.70
CA VAL A 120 10.49 3.15 -3.53
C VAL A 120 9.76 1.81 -3.36
N MET A 121 9.40 1.16 -4.47
CA MET A 121 8.82 -0.19 -4.42
C MET A 121 9.80 -1.14 -3.73
N ASP A 122 9.28 -1.93 -2.80
CA ASP A 122 10.04 -3.02 -2.22
C ASP A 122 10.43 -3.99 -3.35
N LYS A 123 11.69 -4.42 -3.35
CA LYS A 123 12.15 -5.50 -4.22
C LYS A 123 11.77 -6.81 -3.55
N ASP A 124 11.20 -7.73 -4.33
CA ASP A 124 10.95 -9.10 -3.90
C ASP A 124 12.26 -9.85 -3.61
#